data_AF-A8NVK7-F1
#
_entry.id   AF-A8NVK7-F1
#
_cell.length_a   1.000
_cell.length_b   1.000
_cell.length_c   1.000
_cell.angle_alpha   90.00
_cell.angle_beta   90.00
_cell.angle_gamma   90.00
#
_symmetry.space_group_name_H-M   'P 1'
#
loop_
_entity.id
_entity.type
_entity.pdbx_description
1 polymer ?
#
loop_
_entity_poly.entity_id
_entity_poly.type
_entity_poly.pdbx_seq_one_letter_code
_entity_poly.pdbx_strand_id
1 'polypeptide(L)'
;MTSMFEDISHALSSISNAIAGLVGAALITGAYAQTPEFQGELLLQPQPNNAKCLTASSNSDGAPVVIATCVAGGSPSQKWVFSGGTVRVHGNKCLDVTDGVDQDGTKLQIWTCSATGNSNQQWYYSKWDNTLAWTGKGNTGYLPTDLPNKSQNGQYGTNNCGTGSSQSSNCQTAWINSATDFCLYGPPSLGTIGDTERFAVSYCTKSGRGTRTIPDGTLQGVHFVRTPEYVQITGVGDFTKMNIPFGDDGGEMDNRGADGKGNPIGGLLFGNTFGSGLQYHEWTQFISYREFCIRACIGPRSKQLCNHIYDIMGCWWNIPANYSPGVYEECQGDPAIPMGVYGTSTWYQGVSPTPPPHPAPASSSCSTLSTVGVTPLRRSLPRRDVPLEGGHVLRDYVEPHIPRATSPPM
;
A
#
# COMPACT_ATOMS: atom_id res chain seq x y z
N MET A 1 14.43 16.35 71.84
CA MET A 1 15.73 16.79 71.30
C MET A 1 16.10 15.80 70.21
N THR A 2 16.40 16.27 68.97
CA THR A 2 16.87 15.53 67.77
C THR A 2 15.95 14.42 67.23
N SER A 3 15.69 14.20 65.94
CA SER A 3 15.88 14.85 64.62
C SER A 3 14.95 14.05 63.66
N MET A 4 14.12 14.64 62.81
CA MET A 4 14.38 14.85 61.37
C MET A 4 15.26 13.79 60.66
N PHE A 5 14.68 13.21 59.59
CA PHE A 5 15.23 12.50 58.41
C PHE A 5 15.47 10.97 58.46
N GLU A 6 15.09 10.37 57.31
CA GLU A 6 15.32 9.00 56.78
C GLU A 6 14.36 7.86 57.18
N ASP A 7 13.43 7.51 56.26
CA ASP A 7 13.34 6.17 55.62
C ASP A 7 12.00 5.99 54.85
N ILE A 8 11.97 6.40 53.58
CA ILE A 8 11.01 5.88 52.59
C ILE A 8 11.80 5.36 51.40
N SER A 9 12.40 4.20 51.60
CA SER A 9 12.82 3.28 50.56
C SER A 9 12.73 1.89 51.17
N HIS A 10 11.66 1.15 50.85
CA HIS A 10 11.53 -0.32 50.86
C HIS A 10 10.07 -0.73 51.05
N ALA A 11 9.31 -0.79 49.95
CA ALA A 11 8.06 -1.54 49.89
C ALA A 11 7.68 -1.91 48.44
N LEU A 12 8.61 -2.52 47.69
CA LEU A 12 8.31 -3.24 46.45
C LEU A 12 9.20 -4.49 46.34
N SER A 13 8.96 -5.49 47.19
CA SER A 13 9.34 -6.87 46.88
C SER A 13 8.56 -7.85 47.77
N SER A 14 7.51 -8.43 47.21
CA SER A 14 7.03 -9.80 47.42
C SER A 14 5.50 -9.83 47.28
N ILE A 15 5.04 -10.45 46.20
CA ILE A 15 4.08 -11.57 46.19
C ILE A 15 4.06 -12.00 44.71
N SER A 16 4.93 -12.97 44.41
CA SER A 16 4.81 -13.80 43.22
C SER A 16 4.10 -15.10 43.62
N ASN A 17 3.25 -15.56 42.70
CA ASN A 17 2.63 -16.89 42.60
C ASN A 17 1.36 -17.13 43.43
N ALA A 18 0.20 -16.94 42.81
CA ALA A 18 -0.66 -18.04 42.35
C ALA A 18 -2.01 -17.49 41.85
N ILE A 19 -2.30 -17.67 40.56
CA ILE A 19 -3.55 -18.20 39.99
C ILE A 19 -3.24 -18.37 38.49
N ALA A 20 -2.79 -19.57 38.14
CA ALA A 20 -2.88 -20.08 36.78
C ALA A 20 -4.31 -20.60 36.61
N GLY A 21 -5.12 -19.87 35.83
CA GLY A 21 -6.50 -20.22 35.56
C GLY A 21 -6.98 -19.53 34.30
N LEU A 22 -6.99 -20.29 33.20
CA LEU A 22 -7.65 -20.07 31.92
C LEU A 22 -8.14 -18.64 31.60
N VAL A 23 -7.34 -17.90 30.83
CA VAL A 23 -7.89 -17.03 29.80
C VAL A 23 -7.17 -17.41 28.51
N GLY A 24 -7.87 -18.15 27.65
CA GLY A 24 -7.47 -18.27 26.26
C GLY A 24 -7.43 -16.85 25.69
N ALA A 25 -6.23 -16.32 25.49
CA ALA A 25 -6.04 -15.08 24.77
C ALA A 25 -6.41 -15.38 23.31
N ALA A 26 -7.70 -15.21 22.99
CA ALA A 26 -8.10 -14.96 21.63
C ALA A 26 -7.29 -13.74 21.18
N LEU A 27 -6.27 -13.97 20.34
CA LEU A 27 -5.61 -12.92 19.59
C LEU A 27 -6.65 -12.36 18.62
N ILE A 28 -7.45 -11.42 19.11
CA ILE A 28 -8.29 -10.57 18.28
C ILE A 28 -7.30 -9.76 17.45
N THR A 29 -7.11 -10.18 16.21
CA THR A 29 -6.45 -9.38 15.17
C THR A 29 -7.40 -8.24 14.81
N GLY A 30 -7.55 -7.28 15.72
CA GLY A 30 -8.21 -6.02 15.42
C GLY A 30 -7.37 -5.29 14.38
N ALA A 31 -7.93 -5.06 13.20
CA ALA A 31 -7.40 -4.09 12.26
C ALA A 31 -7.39 -2.73 12.97
N TYR A 32 -6.24 -2.30 13.50
CA TYR A 32 -6.13 -0.97 14.09
C TYR A 32 -6.26 0.06 12.97
N ALA A 33 -7.41 0.72 12.91
CA ALA A 33 -7.58 1.94 12.14
C ALA A 33 -6.50 2.95 12.58
N GLN A 34 -5.84 3.61 11.62
CA GLN A 34 -4.98 4.74 11.94
C GLN A 34 -5.86 5.88 12.46
N THR A 35 -5.55 6.44 13.61
CA THR A 35 -6.16 7.69 14.09
C THR A 35 -5.45 8.88 13.43
N PRO A 36 -6.10 10.05 13.27
CA PRO A 36 -5.40 11.29 12.94
C PRO A 36 -4.23 11.54 13.90
N GLU A 37 -3.21 12.27 13.42
CA GLU A 37 -2.01 12.61 14.20
C GLU A 37 -2.36 13.38 15.48
N PHE A 38 -3.46 14.13 15.44
CA PHE A 38 -4.06 14.74 16.61
C PHE A 38 -5.01 13.75 17.31
N GLN A 39 -4.71 13.47 18.58
CA GLN A 39 -5.59 12.70 19.46
C GLN A 39 -6.46 13.68 20.26
N GLY A 40 -7.78 13.65 20.04
CA GLY A 40 -8.74 14.52 20.73
C GLY A 40 -9.96 14.85 19.87
N GLU A 41 -10.67 15.90 20.28
CA GLU A 41 -11.81 16.45 19.53
C GLU A 41 -11.32 17.18 18.27
N LEU A 42 -11.82 16.75 17.11
CA LEU A 42 -11.45 17.25 15.80
C LEU A 42 -12.65 17.84 15.06
N LEU A 43 -12.39 18.91 14.31
CA LEU A 43 -13.29 19.36 13.25
C LEU A 43 -12.95 18.59 11.97
N LEU A 44 -13.92 17.85 11.44
CA LEU A 44 -13.76 17.16 10.16
C LEU A 44 -14.22 18.07 9.02
N GLN A 45 -13.27 18.58 8.25
CA GLN A 45 -13.53 19.56 7.19
C GLN A 45 -13.37 18.92 5.81
N PRO A 46 -14.40 18.91 4.94
CA PRO A 46 -14.28 18.35 3.60
C PRO A 46 -13.40 19.27 2.74
N GLN A 47 -12.48 18.68 1.97
CA GLN A 47 -11.76 19.43 0.94
C GLN A 47 -12.64 19.64 -0.30
N PRO A 48 -12.56 20.81 -0.97
CA PRO A 48 -11.61 21.90 -0.73
C PRO A 48 -12.09 22.98 0.27
N ASN A 49 -13.25 22.82 0.94
CA ASN A 49 -13.86 23.88 1.74
C ASN A 49 -13.61 23.72 3.25
N ASN A 50 -12.52 24.30 3.73
CA ASN A 50 -12.16 24.32 5.15
C ASN A 50 -13.07 25.20 6.04
N ALA A 51 -14.04 25.94 5.48
CA ALA A 51 -15.05 26.67 6.25
C ALA A 51 -16.28 25.80 6.57
N LYS A 52 -16.33 24.57 6.06
CA LYS A 52 -17.40 23.61 6.32
C LYS A 52 -16.91 22.46 7.20
N CYS A 53 -17.80 21.94 8.03
CA CYS A 53 -17.54 20.91 9.02
C CYS A 53 -18.61 19.82 8.95
N LEU A 54 -18.19 18.56 9.06
CA LEU A 54 -19.07 17.43 9.32
C LEU A 54 -19.79 17.67 10.65
N THR A 55 -21.11 17.70 10.64
CA THR A 55 -21.92 18.16 11.75
C THR A 55 -23.07 17.18 11.99
N ALA A 56 -23.23 16.72 13.23
CA ALA A 56 -24.45 16.03 13.66
C ALA A 56 -25.60 17.04 13.84
N SER A 57 -26.75 16.80 13.21
CA SER A 57 -27.87 17.77 13.25
C SER A 57 -28.52 17.87 14.64
N SER A 58 -28.41 16.82 15.46
CA SER A 58 -28.80 16.80 16.88
C SER A 58 -28.07 15.66 17.61
N ASN A 59 -28.32 15.49 18.92
CA ASN A 59 -27.77 14.39 19.74
C ASN A 59 -28.74 13.19 19.86
N SER A 60 -29.70 13.06 18.95
CA SER A 60 -30.64 11.92 18.92
C SER A 60 -30.08 10.80 18.04
N ASP A 61 -30.40 9.56 18.37
CA ASP A 61 -30.16 8.45 17.44
C ASP A 61 -30.94 8.68 16.15
N GLY A 62 -30.30 8.43 15.01
CA GLY A 62 -30.84 8.71 13.70
C GLY A 62 -30.69 10.16 13.24
N ALA A 63 -30.04 11.04 14.03
CA ALA A 63 -29.84 12.41 13.59
C ALA A 63 -28.92 12.46 12.35
N PRO A 64 -29.32 13.17 11.28
CA PRO A 64 -28.52 13.26 10.07
C PRO A 64 -27.16 13.91 10.32
N VAL A 65 -26.13 13.38 9.66
CA VAL A 65 -24.83 14.02 9.57
C VAL A 65 -24.74 14.82 8.28
N VAL A 66 -24.41 16.10 8.40
CA VAL A 66 -24.45 17.08 7.31
C VAL A 66 -23.14 17.86 7.20
N ILE A 67 -22.95 18.56 6.08
CA ILE A 67 -21.88 19.53 5.90
C ILE A 67 -22.43 20.92 6.20
N ALA A 68 -22.09 21.47 7.36
CA ALA A 68 -22.53 22.79 7.81
C ALA A 68 -21.35 23.75 7.96
N THR A 69 -21.62 25.05 8.14
CA THR A 69 -20.56 26.03 8.44
C THR A 69 -19.89 25.65 9.77
N CYS A 70 -18.55 25.65 9.79
CA CYS A 70 -17.81 25.44 11.03
C CYS A 70 -18.13 26.54 12.04
N VAL A 71 -18.47 26.15 13.27
CA VAL A 71 -18.70 27.08 14.38
C VAL A 71 -17.35 27.41 15.00
N ALA A 72 -17.09 28.70 15.27
CA ALA A 72 -15.86 29.13 15.93
C ALA A 72 -15.68 28.43 17.27
N GLY A 73 -14.54 27.77 17.48
CA GLY A 73 -14.26 26.95 18.67
C GLY A 73 -14.88 25.54 18.67
N GLY A 74 -15.69 25.20 17.67
CA GLY A 74 -16.35 23.90 17.49
C GLY A 74 -17.55 23.70 18.42
N SER A 75 -18.75 23.55 17.87
CA SER A 75 -19.90 23.07 18.65
C SER A 75 -19.70 21.59 19.04
N PRO A 76 -20.32 21.10 20.13
CA PRO A 76 -20.27 19.67 20.47
C PRO A 76 -20.71 18.73 19.34
N SER A 77 -21.55 19.22 18.41
CA SER A 77 -22.01 18.48 17.24
C SER A 77 -21.01 18.44 16.07
N GLN A 78 -19.91 19.19 16.15
CA GLN A 78 -18.84 19.24 15.14
C GLN A 78 -17.52 18.64 15.63
N LYS A 79 -17.48 18.22 16.90
CA LYS A 79 -16.28 17.73 17.57
C LYS A 79 -16.27 16.20 17.56
N TRP A 80 -15.43 15.66 16.69
CA TRP A 80 -15.33 14.22 16.45
C TRP A 80 -14.08 13.63 17.11
N VAL A 81 -14.19 12.42 17.67
CA VAL A 81 -13.08 11.72 18.33
C VAL A 81 -12.91 10.35 17.69
N PHE A 82 -11.69 10.06 17.21
CA PHE A 82 -11.35 8.74 16.66
C PHE A 82 -10.91 7.81 17.78
N SER A 83 -11.56 6.65 17.90
CA SER A 83 -11.23 5.68 18.95
C SER A 83 -11.57 4.27 18.50
N GLY A 84 -10.56 3.40 18.39
CA GLY A 84 -10.75 1.96 18.16
C GLY A 84 -11.64 1.63 16.96
N GLY A 85 -11.42 2.31 15.83
CA GLY A 85 -12.21 2.14 14.61
C GLY A 85 -13.53 2.92 14.59
N THR A 86 -13.93 3.59 15.67
CA THR A 86 -15.14 4.43 15.68
C THR A 86 -14.80 5.92 15.53
N VAL A 87 -15.70 6.69 14.94
CA VAL A 87 -15.66 8.17 14.91
C VAL A 87 -16.80 8.69 15.74
N ARG A 88 -16.50 9.26 16.91
CA ARG A 88 -17.48 9.57 17.94
C ARG A 88 -17.81 11.05 18.03
N VAL A 89 -19.04 11.38 18.38
CA VAL A 89 -19.52 12.74 18.69
C VAL A 89 -20.41 12.67 19.93
N HIS A 90 -20.56 13.78 20.66
CA HIS A 90 -21.37 13.84 21.89
C HIS A 90 -21.02 12.76 22.94
N GLY A 91 -19.75 12.33 22.98
CA GLY A 91 -19.23 11.31 23.89
C GLY A 91 -19.54 9.87 23.47
N ASN A 92 -20.82 9.51 23.33
CA ASN A 92 -21.27 8.12 23.10
C ASN A 92 -22.08 7.91 21.81
N LYS A 93 -22.06 8.86 20.88
CA LYS A 93 -22.62 8.66 19.53
C LYS A 93 -21.49 8.36 18.56
N CYS A 94 -21.74 7.46 17.63
CA CYS A 94 -20.82 7.05 16.58
C CYS A 94 -21.37 7.50 15.23
N LEU A 95 -20.47 7.93 14.35
CA LEU A 95 -20.76 8.06 12.92
C LEU A 95 -21.22 6.70 12.40
N ASP A 96 -22.37 6.68 11.74
CA ASP A 96 -23.10 5.45 11.44
C ASP A 96 -23.63 5.52 10.00
N VAL A 97 -23.44 4.43 9.25
CA VAL A 97 -24.08 4.25 7.94
C VAL A 97 -25.52 3.82 8.18
N THR A 98 -26.49 4.64 7.75
CA THR A 98 -27.91 4.42 8.03
C THR A 98 -28.34 3.02 7.61
N ASP A 99 -28.81 2.24 8.57
CA ASP A 99 -29.24 0.85 8.45
C ASP A 99 -28.19 -0.12 7.85
N GLY A 100 -26.94 0.32 7.70
CA GLY A 100 -25.86 -0.45 7.06
C GLY A 100 -26.07 -0.65 5.56
N VAL A 101 -26.83 0.22 4.91
CA VAL A 101 -27.15 0.10 3.48
C VAL A 101 -25.95 0.54 2.63
N ASP A 102 -25.29 -0.43 2.03
CA ASP A 102 -24.14 -0.27 1.12
C ASP A 102 -24.61 0.12 -0.30
N GLN A 103 -25.13 1.34 -0.45
CA GLN A 103 -25.59 1.92 -1.72
C GLN A 103 -25.17 3.38 -1.82
N ASP A 104 -24.83 3.81 -3.04
CA ASP A 104 -24.50 5.22 -3.30
C ASP A 104 -25.66 6.13 -2.92
N GLY A 105 -25.33 7.20 -2.19
CA GLY A 105 -26.31 8.16 -1.71
C GLY A 105 -26.94 7.80 -0.35
N THR A 106 -26.67 6.61 0.21
CA THR A 106 -27.00 6.31 1.62
C THR A 106 -26.47 7.41 2.51
N LYS A 107 -27.35 7.98 3.33
CA LYS A 107 -26.99 9.09 4.21
C LYS A 107 -26.30 8.57 5.47
N LEU A 108 -25.39 9.36 6.01
CA LEU A 108 -24.80 9.11 7.31
C LEU A 108 -25.69 9.69 8.41
N GLN A 109 -25.74 8.98 9.52
CA GLN A 109 -26.40 9.40 10.74
C GLN A 109 -25.43 9.29 11.90
N ILE A 110 -25.88 9.72 13.07
CA ILE A 110 -25.27 9.29 14.32
C ILE A 110 -26.16 8.26 14.99
N TRP A 111 -25.53 7.33 15.71
CA TRP A 111 -26.24 6.37 16.53
C TRP A 111 -25.44 6.07 17.79
N THR A 112 -26.10 5.60 18.84
CA THR A 112 -25.43 5.12 20.05
C THR A 112 -24.35 4.11 19.68
N CYS A 113 -23.13 4.33 20.16
CA CYS A 113 -21.99 3.47 19.88
C CYS A 113 -22.26 2.05 20.39
N SER A 114 -22.08 1.05 19.53
CA SER A 114 -22.23 -0.36 19.91
C SER A 114 -21.06 -0.83 20.77
N ALA A 115 -21.36 -1.43 21.92
CA ALA A 115 -20.38 -2.05 22.80
C ALA A 115 -19.80 -3.37 22.25
N THR A 116 -20.52 -4.03 21.34
CA THR A 116 -20.14 -5.33 20.74
C THR A 116 -19.52 -5.20 19.35
N GLY A 117 -19.33 -3.97 18.86
CA GLY A 117 -18.79 -3.70 17.52
C GLY A 117 -19.86 -3.86 16.43
N ASN A 118 -20.56 -2.77 16.09
CA ASN A 118 -21.44 -2.72 14.92
C ASN A 118 -20.61 -2.32 13.69
N SER A 119 -20.68 -3.11 12.62
CA SER A 119 -19.98 -2.85 11.35
C SER A 119 -20.32 -1.47 10.77
N ASN A 120 -21.56 -1.00 10.92
CA ASN A 120 -22.04 0.28 10.38
C ASN A 120 -21.34 1.50 11.02
N GLN A 121 -20.64 1.28 12.14
CA GLN A 121 -19.97 2.30 12.95
C GLN A 121 -18.45 2.18 12.92
N GLN A 122 -17.91 1.31 12.07
CA GLN A 122 -16.47 1.11 11.92
C GLN A 122 -15.95 1.94 10.76
N TRP A 123 -14.89 2.71 10.98
CA TRP A 123 -14.32 3.61 10.00
C TRP A 123 -12.80 3.45 9.96
N TYR A 124 -12.28 3.61 8.76
CA TYR A 124 -10.87 3.73 8.46
C TYR A 124 -10.56 5.18 8.12
N TYR A 125 -9.56 5.76 8.80
CA TYR A 125 -8.98 7.04 8.43
C TYR A 125 -7.60 6.81 7.83
N SER A 126 -7.39 7.29 6.61
CA SER A 126 -6.10 7.32 5.96
C SER A 126 -5.49 8.70 6.13
N LYS A 127 -4.43 8.80 6.96
CA LYS A 127 -3.65 10.04 7.12
C LYS A 127 -2.83 10.42 5.88
N TRP A 128 -2.76 9.52 4.90
CA TRP A 128 -1.93 9.69 3.72
C TRP A 128 -2.66 10.47 2.62
N ASP A 129 -3.98 10.35 2.54
CA ASP A 129 -4.82 11.07 1.58
C ASP A 129 -6.00 11.81 2.26
N ASN A 130 -6.01 11.83 3.60
CA ASN A 130 -7.05 12.41 4.44
C ASN A 130 -8.46 11.83 4.19
N THR A 131 -8.53 10.55 3.78
CA THR A 131 -9.80 9.88 3.51
C THR A 131 -10.38 9.28 4.79
N LEU A 132 -11.66 9.54 5.03
CA LEU A 132 -12.47 8.84 6.02
C LEU A 132 -13.45 7.91 5.30
N ALA A 133 -13.42 6.61 5.62
CA ALA A 133 -14.16 5.62 4.85
C ALA A 133 -14.72 4.49 5.73
N TRP A 134 -15.86 3.91 5.35
CA TRP A 134 -16.56 2.88 6.12
C TRP A 134 -15.76 1.56 6.11
N THR A 135 -15.35 1.01 7.25
CA THR A 135 -14.41 -0.13 7.28
C THR A 135 -14.89 -1.32 6.47
N GLY A 136 -14.07 -1.76 5.50
CA GLY A 136 -14.37 -2.88 4.62
C GLY A 136 -15.42 -2.60 3.55
N LYS A 137 -15.88 -1.35 3.43
CA LYS A 137 -16.99 -0.91 2.56
C LYS A 137 -16.66 0.37 1.82
N GLY A 138 -16.28 1.39 2.57
CA GLY A 138 -15.43 2.48 2.16
C GLY A 138 -13.98 2.18 2.49
N ASN A 139 -13.22 1.81 1.47
CA ASN A 139 -11.92 2.38 1.25
C ASN A 139 -11.96 2.70 -0.25
N THR A 140 -11.49 3.87 -0.67
CA THR A 140 -11.38 4.11 -2.12
C THR A 140 -10.39 3.15 -2.79
N GLY A 141 -9.75 2.25 -2.02
CA GLY A 141 -9.00 1.10 -2.48
C GLY A 141 -9.51 -0.24 -1.95
N TYR A 142 -9.19 -1.30 -2.67
CA TYR A 142 -9.53 -2.68 -2.37
C TYR A 142 -8.65 -3.27 -1.28
N LEU A 143 -9.09 -4.37 -0.66
CA LEU A 143 -8.26 -5.19 0.20
C LEU A 143 -7.66 -6.34 -0.62
N PRO A 144 -6.37 -6.69 -0.45
CA PRO A 144 -5.79 -7.82 -1.18
C PRO A 144 -6.48 -9.17 -0.94
N THR A 145 -7.21 -9.30 0.18
CA THR A 145 -7.97 -10.48 0.57
C THR A 145 -9.40 -10.50 0.04
N ASP A 146 -9.87 -9.38 -0.52
CA ASP A 146 -11.24 -9.20 -1.03
C ASP A 146 -11.21 -8.33 -2.30
N LEU A 147 -10.51 -8.84 -3.31
CA LEU A 147 -10.38 -8.17 -4.60
C LEU A 147 -11.56 -8.51 -5.50
N PRO A 148 -12.15 -7.54 -6.20
CA PRO A 148 -13.15 -7.82 -7.21
C PRO A 148 -12.49 -8.55 -8.39
N ASN A 149 -13.30 -9.18 -9.25
CA ASN A 149 -12.79 -9.67 -10.52
C ASN A 149 -12.30 -8.50 -11.40
N LYS A 150 -13.01 -7.38 -11.41
CA LYS A 150 -12.62 -6.16 -12.12
C LYS A 150 -12.91 -4.93 -11.27
N SER A 151 -11.97 -4.00 -11.24
CA SER A 151 -12.11 -2.70 -10.56
C SER A 151 -12.61 -1.59 -11.47
N GLN A 152 -12.53 -1.79 -12.79
CA GLN A 152 -12.90 -0.78 -13.77
C GLN A 152 -13.60 -1.36 -15.00
N ASN A 153 -14.52 -0.60 -15.59
CA ASN A 153 -15.17 -0.96 -16.85
C ASN A 153 -14.19 -0.87 -18.03
N GLY A 154 -14.17 -1.90 -18.87
CA GLY A 154 -13.21 -2.03 -19.98
C GLY A 154 -11.87 -2.66 -19.57
N GLN A 155 -11.72 -3.08 -18.31
CA GLN A 155 -10.55 -3.81 -17.84
C GLN A 155 -10.35 -5.12 -18.61
N TYR A 156 -9.14 -5.33 -19.14
CA TYR A 156 -8.77 -6.52 -19.92
C TYR A 156 -8.74 -7.79 -19.07
N GLY A 157 -7.98 -7.76 -17.98
CA GLY A 157 -7.69 -8.89 -17.13
C GLY A 157 -8.59 -8.98 -15.89
N THR A 158 -8.01 -9.49 -14.80
CA THR A 158 -8.67 -9.64 -13.50
C THR A 158 -7.83 -9.06 -12.37
N ASN A 159 -8.48 -8.49 -11.34
CA ASN A 159 -7.81 -8.14 -10.08
C ASN A 159 -7.81 -9.31 -9.08
N ASN A 160 -8.79 -10.20 -9.14
CA ASN A 160 -8.82 -11.43 -8.34
C ASN A 160 -7.94 -12.50 -8.99
N CYS A 161 -6.63 -12.40 -8.76
CA CYS A 161 -5.63 -13.19 -9.48
C CYS A 161 -5.47 -14.63 -8.96
N GLY A 162 -6.09 -14.97 -7.83
CA GLY A 162 -5.80 -16.22 -7.13
C GLY A 162 -4.32 -16.30 -6.71
N THR A 163 -3.75 -17.50 -6.71
CA THR A 163 -2.36 -17.71 -6.23
C THR A 163 -1.45 -18.44 -7.20
N GLY A 164 -1.98 -19.06 -8.26
CA GLY A 164 -1.18 -19.77 -9.25
C GLY A 164 -0.51 -18.80 -10.23
N SER A 165 0.82 -18.73 -10.22
CA SER A 165 1.55 -17.94 -11.21
C SER A 165 1.69 -18.70 -12.53
N SER A 166 1.48 -18.00 -13.65
CA SER A 166 1.61 -18.54 -15.01
C SER A 166 1.98 -17.43 -15.97
N GLN A 167 2.77 -17.73 -17.02
CA GLN A 167 3.07 -16.77 -18.09
C GLN A 167 1.87 -16.41 -18.96
N SER A 168 0.76 -17.15 -18.85
CA SER A 168 -0.52 -16.81 -19.48
C SER A 168 -1.46 -16.03 -18.57
N SER A 169 -1.02 -15.65 -17.36
CA SER A 169 -1.89 -14.92 -16.42
C SER A 169 -2.28 -13.55 -16.96
N ASN A 170 -3.55 -13.19 -16.76
CA ASN A 170 -4.10 -11.87 -17.03
C ASN A 170 -4.34 -11.08 -15.72
N CYS A 171 -3.57 -11.36 -14.67
CA CYS A 171 -3.62 -10.60 -13.43
C CYS A 171 -3.22 -9.14 -13.66
N GLN A 172 -3.98 -8.19 -13.10
CA GLN A 172 -3.67 -6.76 -13.15
C GLN A 172 -3.48 -6.15 -11.75
N THR A 173 -3.24 -7.00 -10.76
CA THR A 173 -2.89 -6.60 -9.39
C THR A 173 -1.38 -6.75 -9.18
N ALA A 174 -0.70 -5.63 -8.97
CA ALA A 174 0.74 -5.52 -8.76
C ALA A 174 1.07 -5.25 -7.28
N TRP A 175 2.35 -5.47 -6.95
CA TRP A 175 2.88 -5.26 -5.60
C TRP A 175 4.25 -4.59 -5.65
N ILE A 176 4.59 -3.82 -4.62
CA ILE A 176 5.91 -3.19 -4.47
C ILE A 176 6.31 -3.16 -2.99
N ASN A 177 7.25 -4.03 -2.61
CA ASN A 177 7.67 -4.21 -1.21
C ASN A 177 9.18 -4.08 -1.01
N SER A 178 9.98 -4.59 -1.94
CA SER A 178 11.45 -4.60 -1.86
C SER A 178 12.07 -4.86 -3.24
N ALA A 179 13.40 -4.79 -3.39
CA ALA A 179 14.10 -5.17 -4.63
C ALA A 179 13.91 -6.65 -5.01
N THR A 180 13.49 -7.52 -4.09
CA THR A 180 13.18 -8.94 -4.39
C THR A 180 11.70 -9.28 -4.38
N ASP A 181 10.83 -8.34 -4.00
CA ASP A 181 9.38 -8.53 -3.95
C ASP A 181 8.67 -7.32 -4.57
N PHE A 182 8.56 -7.35 -5.89
CA PHE A 182 7.84 -6.35 -6.65
C PHE A 182 7.25 -6.92 -7.93
N CYS A 183 6.41 -6.11 -8.56
CA CYS A 183 5.83 -6.37 -9.86
C CYS A 183 6.01 -5.17 -10.78
N LEU A 184 6.01 -5.45 -12.08
CA LEU A 184 5.92 -4.47 -13.15
C LEU A 184 4.68 -4.79 -13.99
N TYR A 185 3.99 -3.77 -14.46
CA TYR A 185 3.02 -3.92 -15.53
C TYR A 185 3.74 -4.06 -16.87
N GLY A 186 3.26 -4.93 -17.74
CA GLY A 186 3.81 -5.09 -19.08
C GLY A 186 2.84 -5.75 -20.05
N PRO A 187 3.18 -5.81 -21.35
CA PRO A 187 2.29 -6.32 -22.37
C PRO A 187 1.87 -7.78 -22.10
N PRO A 188 0.57 -8.15 -22.26
CA PRO A 188 0.15 -9.55 -22.15
C PRO A 188 0.58 -10.40 -23.37
N SER A 189 0.91 -9.76 -24.48
CA SER A 189 1.41 -10.34 -25.73
C SER A 189 2.39 -9.37 -26.39
N LEU A 190 3.17 -9.84 -27.37
CA LEU A 190 4.15 -9.00 -28.07
C LEU A 190 3.49 -7.71 -28.62
N GLY A 191 3.98 -6.55 -28.20
CA GLY A 191 3.47 -5.25 -28.63
C GLY A 191 4.16 -4.09 -27.91
N THR A 192 4.15 -2.91 -28.53
CA THR A 192 4.77 -1.71 -27.95
C THR A 192 4.05 -1.29 -26.67
N ILE A 193 4.72 -0.60 -25.76
CA ILE A 193 4.07 -0.10 -24.54
C ILE A 193 2.95 0.87 -24.86
N GLY A 194 3.16 1.81 -25.78
CA GLY A 194 2.11 2.76 -26.18
C GLY A 194 0.84 2.10 -26.74
N ASP A 195 0.97 0.95 -27.41
CA ASP A 195 -0.20 0.20 -27.91
C ASP A 195 -0.84 -0.68 -26.84
N THR A 196 -0.10 -1.06 -25.80
CA THR A 196 -0.48 -2.14 -24.88
C THR A 196 -0.72 -1.72 -23.43
N GLU A 197 -0.35 -0.50 -23.04
CA GLU A 197 -0.46 0.04 -21.69
C GLU A 197 -1.84 -0.16 -21.08
N ARG A 198 -2.92 0.03 -21.87
CA ARG A 198 -4.31 -0.08 -21.40
C ARG A 198 -4.70 -1.48 -20.93
N PHE A 199 -4.03 -2.50 -21.47
CA PHE A 199 -4.30 -3.91 -21.20
C PHE A 199 -3.10 -4.65 -20.61
N ALA A 200 -2.10 -3.92 -20.13
CA ALA A 200 -0.96 -4.46 -19.43
C ALA A 200 -1.35 -5.32 -18.22
N VAL A 201 -0.53 -6.33 -17.94
CA VAL A 201 -0.71 -7.32 -16.87
C VAL A 201 0.52 -7.34 -15.97
N SER A 202 0.37 -7.83 -14.75
CA SER A 202 1.42 -7.81 -13.74
C SER A 202 2.39 -8.98 -13.89
N TYR A 203 3.69 -8.66 -13.94
CA TYR A 203 4.83 -9.56 -13.88
C TYR A 203 5.57 -9.35 -12.58
N CYS A 204 5.72 -10.38 -11.74
CA CYS A 204 6.30 -10.23 -10.41
C CYS A 204 7.58 -11.05 -10.21
N THR A 205 8.45 -10.58 -9.33
CA THR A 205 9.59 -11.36 -8.82
C THR A 205 9.16 -12.43 -7.83
N LYS A 206 7.92 -12.39 -7.34
CA LYS A 206 7.33 -13.45 -6.51
C LYS A 206 6.29 -14.26 -7.27
N SER A 207 6.45 -15.58 -7.28
CA SER A 207 5.36 -16.49 -7.61
C SER A 207 4.40 -16.63 -6.42
N GLY A 208 3.16 -17.06 -6.65
CA GLY A 208 2.17 -17.20 -5.57
C GLY A 208 1.15 -16.07 -5.48
N ARG A 209 1.28 -15.03 -6.33
CA ARG A 209 0.38 -13.86 -6.41
C ARG A 209 -0.68 -13.98 -7.52
N GLY A 210 -0.72 -15.11 -8.24
CA GLY A 210 -1.60 -15.26 -9.40
C GLY A 210 -1.12 -14.54 -10.67
N THR A 211 0.04 -13.90 -10.60
CA THR A 211 0.62 -13.03 -11.64
C THR A 211 1.48 -13.81 -12.62
N ARG A 212 1.93 -13.15 -13.69
CA ARG A 212 3.10 -13.62 -14.42
C ARG A 212 4.33 -13.48 -13.54
N THR A 213 5.37 -14.23 -13.85
CA THR A 213 6.68 -14.08 -13.21
C THR A 213 7.63 -13.40 -14.17
N ILE A 214 8.42 -12.44 -13.69
CA ILE A 214 9.47 -11.81 -14.51
C ILE A 214 10.45 -12.91 -14.95
N PRO A 215 10.66 -13.16 -16.24
CA PRO A 215 11.53 -14.26 -16.68
C PRO A 215 12.97 -14.11 -16.18
N ASP A 216 13.64 -15.22 -15.90
CA ASP A 216 15.01 -15.19 -15.39
C ASP A 216 15.98 -14.52 -16.38
N GLY A 217 16.92 -13.74 -15.82
CA GLY A 217 17.86 -12.93 -16.59
C GLY A 217 17.21 -11.75 -17.34
N THR A 218 15.95 -11.40 -17.04
CA THR A 218 15.35 -10.14 -17.49
C THR A 218 16.00 -8.97 -16.75
N LEU A 219 16.03 -9.03 -15.42
CA LEU A 219 16.58 -7.97 -14.58
C LEU A 219 18.11 -8.03 -14.58
N GLN A 220 18.76 -6.94 -14.94
CA GLN A 220 20.21 -6.80 -15.00
C GLN A 220 20.74 -5.72 -14.06
N GLY A 221 19.85 -4.95 -13.43
CA GLY A 221 20.13 -4.07 -12.31
C GLY A 221 18.81 -3.66 -11.65
N VAL A 222 18.77 -3.56 -10.32
CA VAL A 222 17.57 -3.23 -9.55
C VAL A 222 17.95 -2.37 -8.36
N HIS A 223 17.34 -1.19 -8.24
CA HIS A 223 17.54 -0.28 -7.14
C HIS A 223 16.19 0.07 -6.52
N PHE A 224 15.95 -0.44 -5.31
CA PHE A 224 14.77 -0.12 -4.52
C PHE A 224 15.09 1.00 -3.54
N VAL A 225 14.25 2.03 -3.49
CA VAL A 225 14.36 3.12 -2.51
C VAL A 225 13.05 3.26 -1.75
N ARG A 226 13.16 3.30 -0.43
CA ARG A 226 12.09 3.71 0.47
C ARG A 226 12.34 5.12 0.98
N THR A 227 11.32 5.96 0.90
CA THR A 227 11.29 7.29 1.53
C THR A 227 10.08 7.38 2.47
N PRO A 228 9.94 8.48 3.25
CA PRO A 228 8.71 8.74 4.00
C PRO A 228 7.46 8.94 3.13
N GLU A 229 7.61 9.22 1.84
CA GLU A 229 6.51 9.68 0.96
C GLU A 229 6.27 8.76 -0.25
N TYR A 230 7.19 7.86 -0.56
CA TYR A 230 7.02 6.87 -1.62
C TYR A 230 7.97 5.68 -1.46
N VAL A 231 7.64 4.60 -2.17
CA VAL A 231 8.61 3.58 -2.57
C VAL A 231 8.80 3.65 -4.08
N GLN A 232 10.02 3.38 -4.54
CA GLN A 232 10.30 3.25 -5.96
C GLN A 232 11.26 2.11 -6.24
N ILE A 233 11.19 1.58 -7.45
CA ILE A 233 12.18 0.66 -8.00
C ILE A 233 12.59 1.19 -9.36
N THR A 234 13.89 1.20 -9.61
CA THR A 234 14.49 1.58 -10.88
C THR A 234 15.46 0.50 -11.33
N GLY A 235 15.68 0.36 -12.63
CA GLY A 235 16.63 -0.64 -13.10
C GLY A 235 16.70 -0.79 -14.60
N VAL A 236 17.55 -1.72 -15.01
CA VAL A 236 17.87 -2.04 -16.40
C VAL A 236 17.74 -3.54 -16.62
N GLY A 237 17.51 -3.93 -17.87
CA GLY A 237 17.24 -5.32 -18.19
C GLY A 237 17.03 -5.60 -19.66
N ASP A 238 16.66 -6.85 -19.96
CA ASP A 238 16.19 -7.31 -21.26
C ASP A 238 14.68 -7.57 -21.19
N PHE A 239 13.90 -6.51 -21.38
CA PHE A 239 12.44 -6.58 -21.29
C PHE A 239 11.79 -7.11 -22.58
N THR A 240 12.59 -7.50 -23.57
CA THR A 240 12.06 -8.28 -24.70
C THR A 240 11.49 -9.62 -24.25
N LYS A 241 11.98 -10.13 -23.11
CA LYS A 241 11.44 -11.29 -22.40
C LYS A 241 10.05 -11.05 -21.79
N MET A 242 9.63 -9.80 -21.65
CA MET A 242 8.31 -9.39 -21.15
C MET A 242 7.39 -8.91 -22.27
N ASN A 243 7.58 -9.44 -23.50
CA ASN A 243 6.77 -9.12 -24.68
C ASN A 243 6.92 -7.67 -25.20
N ILE A 244 7.97 -6.95 -24.81
CA ILE A 244 8.27 -5.63 -25.35
C ILE A 244 9.14 -5.80 -26.62
N PRO A 245 8.80 -5.23 -27.78
CA PRO A 245 9.65 -5.29 -28.97
C PRO A 245 11.03 -4.67 -28.73
N PHE A 246 12.05 -5.25 -29.34
CA PHE A 246 13.38 -4.63 -29.35
C PHE A 246 13.31 -3.24 -29.99
N GLY A 247 13.89 -2.24 -29.33
CA GLY A 247 13.90 -0.85 -29.79
C GLY A 247 12.66 -0.04 -29.40
N ASP A 248 11.70 -0.62 -28.67
CA ASP A 248 10.59 0.15 -28.09
C ASP A 248 11.08 0.97 -26.89
N ASP A 249 11.21 2.29 -27.05
CA ASP A 249 11.64 3.22 -26.01
C ASP A 249 10.62 3.37 -24.87
N GLY A 250 9.46 2.72 -24.97
CA GLY A 250 8.55 2.52 -23.86
C GLY A 250 7.40 3.51 -23.79
N GLY A 251 6.80 3.62 -22.62
CA GLY A 251 5.69 4.52 -22.33
C GLY A 251 5.34 4.54 -20.85
N GLU A 252 4.30 5.31 -20.50
CA GLU A 252 3.81 5.44 -19.13
C GLU A 252 2.63 4.51 -18.84
N MET A 253 2.64 3.94 -17.64
CA MET A 253 1.52 3.27 -17.03
C MET A 253 1.26 3.88 -15.66
N ASP A 254 0.02 4.25 -15.36
CA ASP A 254 -0.35 4.97 -14.16
C ASP A 254 -1.81 4.71 -13.75
N ASN A 255 -2.19 5.24 -12.58
CA ASN A 255 -3.50 5.01 -11.97
C ASN A 255 -4.65 5.84 -12.56
N ARG A 256 -4.40 6.83 -13.42
CA ARG A 256 -5.39 7.80 -13.88
C ARG A 256 -5.58 7.77 -15.39
N GLY A 257 -4.55 7.62 -16.21
CA GLY A 257 -4.63 7.65 -17.67
C GLY A 257 -5.35 8.89 -18.22
N ALA A 258 -5.41 9.04 -19.55
CA ALA A 258 -6.06 10.22 -20.15
C ALA A 258 -7.59 10.26 -19.93
N ASP A 259 -8.24 9.11 -19.77
CA ASP A 259 -9.70 8.98 -19.61
C ASP A 259 -10.15 8.77 -18.16
N GLY A 260 -9.24 8.87 -17.19
CA GLY A 260 -9.53 8.69 -15.77
C GLY A 260 -9.62 7.22 -15.32
N LYS A 261 -9.37 6.25 -16.20
CA LYS A 261 -9.50 4.81 -15.90
C LYS A 261 -8.19 4.10 -15.52
N GLY A 262 -7.06 4.79 -15.69
CA GLY A 262 -5.72 4.23 -15.53
C GLY A 262 -5.23 3.43 -16.73
N ASN A 263 -3.93 3.23 -16.75
CA ASN A 263 -3.16 2.46 -17.73
C ASN A 263 -2.22 1.52 -16.96
N PRO A 264 -2.52 0.21 -16.80
CA PRO A 264 -3.69 -0.47 -17.33
C PRO A 264 -5.00 -0.08 -16.67
N ILE A 265 -6.08 -0.20 -17.46
CA ILE A 265 -7.44 0.04 -16.98
C ILE A 265 -7.72 -0.90 -15.80
N GLY A 266 -8.02 -0.33 -14.63
CA GLY A 266 -8.28 -1.11 -13.41
C GLY A 266 -7.05 -1.79 -12.80
N GLY A 267 -5.84 -1.32 -13.12
CA GLY A 267 -4.61 -1.73 -12.45
C GLY A 267 -4.63 -1.34 -10.97
N LEU A 268 -4.33 -2.31 -10.09
CA LEU A 268 -4.22 -2.09 -8.64
C LEU A 268 -2.80 -2.35 -8.16
N LEU A 269 -2.22 -1.40 -7.43
CA LEU A 269 -0.90 -1.54 -6.83
C LEU A 269 -0.99 -1.60 -5.30
N PHE A 270 -0.33 -2.58 -4.71
CA PHE A 270 -0.28 -2.79 -3.26
C PHE A 270 1.15 -2.76 -2.71
N GLY A 271 1.28 -2.47 -1.42
CA GLY A 271 2.54 -2.69 -0.73
C GLY A 271 2.39 -2.73 0.78
N ASN A 272 3.44 -3.19 1.44
CA ASN A 272 3.50 -3.37 2.89
C ASN A 272 4.26 -2.26 3.61
N THR A 273 4.96 -1.39 2.87
CA THR A 273 5.89 -0.39 3.41
C THR A 273 5.21 0.65 4.29
N PHE A 274 4.02 1.09 3.88
CA PHE A 274 3.24 2.14 4.54
C PHE A 274 1.99 1.63 5.27
N GLY A 275 1.81 0.32 5.29
CA GLY A 275 0.66 -0.37 5.87
C GLY A 275 0.56 -1.77 5.29
N SER A 276 0.17 -2.75 6.10
CA SER A 276 0.07 -4.16 5.65
C SER A 276 -0.99 -4.30 4.57
N GLY A 277 -0.59 -4.65 3.34
CA GLY A 277 -1.50 -4.80 2.20
C GLY A 277 -2.21 -3.51 1.81
N LEU A 278 -1.57 -2.36 2.00
CA LEU A 278 -2.15 -1.07 1.65
C LEU A 278 -2.18 -0.89 0.13
N GLN A 279 -3.34 -0.49 -0.42
CA GLN A 279 -3.40 -0.04 -1.81
C GLN A 279 -2.70 1.31 -1.94
N TYR A 280 -1.80 1.41 -2.91
CA TYR A 280 -1.20 2.68 -3.32
C TYR A 280 -2.03 3.25 -4.46
N HIS A 281 -2.68 4.37 -4.21
CA HIS A 281 -3.56 5.02 -5.17
C HIS A 281 -2.77 5.77 -6.23
N GLU A 282 -1.79 6.59 -5.85
CA GLU A 282 -0.96 7.35 -6.79
C GLU A 282 0.31 6.55 -7.10
N TRP A 283 0.45 6.14 -8.35
CA TRP A 283 1.63 5.44 -8.82
C TRP A 283 1.80 5.68 -10.31
N THR A 284 3.06 5.64 -10.76
CA THR A 284 3.44 5.72 -12.17
C THR A 284 4.57 4.73 -12.41
N GLN A 285 4.58 4.15 -13.60
CA GLN A 285 5.57 3.23 -14.10
C GLN A 285 5.96 3.61 -15.52
N PHE A 286 7.25 3.62 -15.81
CA PHE A 286 7.76 3.65 -17.17
C PHE A 286 8.56 2.39 -17.42
N ILE A 287 8.43 1.82 -18.60
CA ILE A 287 9.19 0.63 -19.01
C ILE A 287 9.45 0.69 -20.50
N SER A 288 10.65 0.32 -20.91
CA SER A 288 11.07 0.18 -22.30
C SER A 288 11.67 -1.21 -22.50
N TYR A 289 12.19 -1.50 -23.69
CA TYR A 289 12.89 -2.76 -23.94
C TYR A 289 14.17 -2.95 -23.07
N ARG A 290 14.72 -1.88 -22.48
CA ARG A 290 16.03 -1.87 -21.77
C ARG A 290 16.01 -1.38 -20.32
N GLU A 291 14.99 -0.65 -19.90
CA GLU A 291 14.92 -0.05 -18.57
C GLU A 291 13.50 0.00 -18.02
N PHE A 292 13.40 0.14 -16.71
CA PHE A 292 12.13 0.29 -16.02
C PHE A 292 12.27 1.16 -14.78
N CYS A 293 11.15 1.74 -14.38
CA CYS A 293 11.00 2.42 -13.13
C CYS A 293 9.53 2.41 -12.72
N ILE A 294 9.26 2.22 -11.44
CA ILE A 294 7.93 2.32 -10.85
C ILE A 294 8.05 3.09 -9.54
N ARG A 295 7.15 4.03 -9.29
CA ARG A 295 7.05 4.74 -8.02
C ARG A 295 5.60 4.67 -7.53
N ALA A 296 5.43 4.42 -6.24
CA ALA A 296 4.15 4.43 -5.56
C ALA A 296 4.21 5.43 -4.40
N CYS A 297 3.35 6.44 -4.46
CA CYS A 297 3.40 7.60 -3.59
C CYS A 297 2.23 7.61 -2.60
N ILE A 298 2.52 8.17 -1.43
CA ILE A 298 1.58 8.41 -0.35
C ILE A 298 1.72 9.86 0.13
N GLY A 299 0.78 10.32 0.96
CA GLY A 299 0.87 11.63 1.57
C GLY A 299 0.36 12.76 0.66
N PRO A 300 0.40 14.01 1.17
CA PRO A 300 -0.16 15.18 0.49
C PRO A 300 0.47 15.51 -0.86
N ARG A 301 1.74 15.13 -1.07
CA ARG A 301 2.49 15.38 -2.32
C ARG A 301 2.39 14.23 -3.32
N SER A 302 1.62 13.17 -3.02
CA SER A 302 1.57 11.94 -3.80
C SER A 302 1.30 12.17 -5.30
N LYS A 303 0.31 12.99 -5.65
CA LYS A 303 -0.01 13.36 -7.05
C LYS A 303 1.11 14.11 -7.78
N GLN A 304 1.95 14.82 -7.04
CA GLN A 304 3.04 15.61 -7.61
C GLN A 304 4.32 14.76 -7.76
N LEU A 305 4.50 13.79 -6.87
CA LEU A 305 5.63 12.85 -6.84
C LEU A 305 5.43 11.64 -7.77
N CYS A 306 4.17 11.25 -8.00
CA CYS A 306 3.73 10.21 -8.93
C CYS A 306 2.75 10.84 -9.93
N ASN A 307 3.22 11.88 -10.64
CA ASN A 307 2.42 12.58 -11.64
C ASN A 307 2.32 11.73 -12.91
N HIS A 308 1.27 11.98 -13.70
CA HIS A 308 0.85 11.16 -14.85
C HIS A 308 0.65 11.99 -16.13
N ILE A 309 1.40 13.10 -16.25
CA ILE A 309 1.29 14.06 -17.35
C ILE A 309 2.60 14.23 -18.11
N TYR A 310 3.61 13.43 -17.79
CA TYR A 310 4.98 13.54 -18.29
C TYR A 310 5.38 12.26 -19.05
N ASP A 311 4.41 11.70 -19.76
CA ASP A 311 4.40 10.37 -20.37
C ASP A 311 5.62 10.12 -21.27
N ILE A 312 6.09 11.14 -22.00
CA ILE A 312 7.21 10.97 -22.97
C ILE A 312 8.60 11.21 -22.37
N MET A 313 8.67 11.59 -21.09
CA MET A 313 9.94 11.96 -20.46
C MET A 313 10.75 10.75 -19.99
N GLY A 314 10.08 9.60 -19.80
CA GLY A 314 10.71 8.33 -19.45
C GLY A 314 11.29 8.27 -18.03
N CYS A 315 12.00 7.19 -17.74
CA CYS A 315 12.43 6.85 -16.39
C CYS A 315 13.39 7.85 -15.76
N TRP A 316 14.44 8.22 -16.49
CA TRP A 316 15.49 9.08 -15.99
C TRP A 316 15.02 10.48 -15.60
N TRP A 317 13.95 10.96 -16.23
CA TRP A 317 13.40 12.28 -15.95
C TRP A 317 12.31 12.25 -14.88
N ASN A 318 11.38 11.29 -14.95
CA ASN A 318 10.27 11.18 -14.00
C ASN A 318 10.69 10.59 -12.65
N ILE A 319 11.60 9.60 -12.67
CA ILE A 319 12.06 8.87 -11.48
C ILE A 319 13.61 8.84 -11.47
N PRO A 320 14.29 9.97 -11.22
CA PRO A 320 15.75 10.01 -11.13
C PRO A 320 16.27 9.15 -9.97
N ALA A 321 17.21 8.23 -10.25
CA ALA A 321 17.72 7.23 -9.31
C ALA A 321 18.98 6.53 -9.85
N ASN A 322 19.42 5.46 -9.18
CA ASN A 322 20.41 4.53 -9.71
C ASN A 322 19.78 3.56 -10.75
N TYR A 323 20.38 3.46 -11.92
CA TYR A 323 20.03 2.53 -13.00
C TYR A 323 21.26 1.72 -13.48
N SER A 324 22.29 1.60 -12.63
CA SER A 324 23.55 0.96 -12.99
C SER A 324 23.36 -0.53 -13.28
N PRO A 325 23.80 -1.05 -14.45
CA PRO A 325 23.84 -2.49 -14.69
C PRO A 325 24.73 -3.22 -13.68
N GLY A 326 24.33 -4.42 -13.28
CA GLY A 326 25.02 -5.27 -12.32
C GLY A 326 24.84 -4.86 -10.86
N VAL A 327 24.14 -3.76 -10.58
CA VAL A 327 23.88 -3.30 -9.21
C VAL A 327 22.48 -3.73 -8.77
N TYR A 328 22.42 -4.41 -7.64
CA TYR A 328 21.17 -4.80 -7.00
C TYR A 328 21.20 -4.33 -5.55
N GLU A 329 20.29 -3.44 -5.17
CA GLU A 329 20.31 -2.86 -3.83
C GLU A 329 18.95 -2.38 -3.34
N GLU A 330 18.82 -2.32 -2.02
CA GLU A 330 17.71 -1.71 -1.31
C GLU A 330 18.24 -0.62 -0.39
N CYS A 331 17.73 0.60 -0.51
CA CYS A 331 18.17 1.79 0.22
C CYS A 331 17.00 2.50 0.92
N GLN A 332 17.33 3.29 1.94
CA GLN A 332 16.51 4.44 2.31
C GLN A 332 16.88 5.63 1.42
N GLY A 333 15.99 6.60 1.28
CA GLY A 333 16.30 7.82 0.52
C GLY A 333 15.49 9.02 0.96
N ASP A 334 15.98 10.18 0.55
CA ASP A 334 15.27 11.44 0.73
C ASP A 334 14.13 11.56 -0.29
N PRO A 335 13.04 12.27 0.04
CA PRO A 335 11.98 12.53 -0.92
C PRO A 335 12.45 13.34 -2.13
N ALA A 336 12.03 12.91 -3.32
CA ALA A 336 12.25 13.64 -4.55
C ALA A 336 11.61 15.04 -4.59
N ILE A 337 12.20 15.89 -5.45
CA ILE A 337 11.54 17.09 -5.96
C ILE A 337 10.38 16.63 -6.87
N PRO A 338 9.17 17.20 -6.72
CA PRO A 338 8.05 16.82 -7.57
C PRO A 338 8.31 17.02 -9.07
N MET A 339 7.72 16.15 -9.89
CA MET A 339 7.95 16.14 -11.34
C MET A 339 7.54 17.48 -11.99
N GLY A 340 8.45 18.05 -12.77
CA GLY A 340 8.26 19.32 -13.47
C GLY A 340 8.33 20.58 -12.61
N VAL A 341 8.66 20.49 -11.31
CA VAL A 341 8.77 21.67 -10.43
C VAL A 341 10.20 22.19 -10.37
N TYR A 342 10.45 23.35 -10.99
CA TYR A 342 11.76 24.01 -11.01
C TYR A 342 11.70 25.32 -10.23
N GLY A 343 12.13 25.26 -8.97
CA GLY A 343 12.04 26.39 -8.04
C GLY A 343 10.58 26.76 -7.76
N THR A 344 10.16 27.94 -8.20
CA THR A 344 8.76 28.41 -8.08
C THR A 344 7.94 28.18 -9.35
N SER A 345 8.54 27.61 -10.40
CA SER A 345 7.89 27.38 -11.69
C SER A 345 7.53 25.92 -11.90
N THR A 346 6.48 25.66 -12.68
CA THR A 346 6.11 24.33 -13.14
C THR A 346 6.24 24.28 -14.66
N TRP A 347 7.04 23.34 -15.14
CA TRP A 347 7.15 23.04 -16.56
C TRP A 347 6.12 21.96 -16.93
N TYR A 348 5.55 22.05 -18.13
CA TYR A 348 4.61 21.08 -18.67
C TYR A 348 5.15 20.48 -19.96
N GLN A 349 4.89 19.19 -20.17
CA GLN A 349 5.32 18.47 -21.36
C GLN A 349 4.92 19.19 -22.65
N GLY A 350 5.84 19.23 -23.61
CA GLY A 350 5.65 19.89 -24.91
C GLY A 350 6.07 21.37 -24.95
N VAL A 351 6.46 21.96 -23.82
CA VAL A 351 6.99 23.33 -23.76
C VAL A 351 8.51 23.34 -23.98
N SER A 352 8.99 24.23 -24.85
CA SER A 352 10.43 24.38 -25.15
C SER A 352 11.04 25.60 -24.43
N PRO A 353 12.26 25.48 -23.86
CA PRO A 353 13.09 24.28 -23.83
C PRO A 353 12.61 23.28 -22.76
N THR A 354 12.78 21.99 -23.04
CA THR A 354 12.61 20.93 -22.03
C THR A 354 13.74 21.03 -21.01
N PRO A 355 13.43 21.19 -19.71
CA PRO A 355 14.45 21.28 -18.68
C PRO A 355 15.12 19.93 -18.41
N PRO A 356 16.36 19.92 -17.88
CA PRO A 356 17.04 18.69 -17.49
C PRO A 356 16.28 17.96 -16.36
N PRO A 357 16.48 16.64 -16.23
CA PRO A 357 15.90 15.88 -15.13
C PRO A 357 16.37 16.43 -13.76
N HIS A 358 15.53 16.28 -12.74
CA HIS A 358 15.97 16.58 -11.37
C HIS A 358 17.12 15.65 -10.95
N PRO A 359 18.02 16.10 -10.06
CA PRO A 359 19.02 15.21 -9.49
C PRO A 359 18.33 14.06 -8.73
N ALA A 360 18.94 12.88 -8.78
CA ALA A 360 18.53 11.76 -7.95
C ALA A 360 18.62 12.17 -6.46
N PRO A 361 17.57 11.90 -5.65
CA PRO A 361 17.63 12.16 -4.21
C PRO A 361 18.74 11.34 -3.56
N ALA A 362 19.27 11.86 -2.44
CA ALA A 362 20.29 11.14 -1.70
C ALA A 362 19.76 9.80 -1.20
N SER A 363 20.56 8.75 -1.37
CA SER A 363 20.29 7.41 -0.85
C SER A 363 21.20 7.10 0.33
N SER A 364 20.68 6.35 1.30
CA SER A 364 21.38 5.98 2.52
C SER A 364 20.98 4.58 2.98
N SER A 365 21.76 4.01 3.91
CA SER A 365 21.50 2.68 4.49
C SER A 365 21.28 1.59 3.43
N CYS A 366 22.05 1.64 2.34
CA CYS A 366 21.93 0.71 1.23
C CYS A 366 22.44 -0.68 1.61
N SER A 367 21.66 -1.69 1.23
CA SER A 367 21.99 -3.10 1.34
C SER A 367 22.12 -3.69 -0.07
N THR A 368 23.24 -4.31 -0.36
CA THR A 368 23.51 -4.92 -1.67
C THR A 368 23.00 -6.36 -1.73
N LEU A 369 22.46 -6.73 -2.88
CA LEU A 369 22.04 -8.08 -3.24
C LEU A 369 22.96 -8.61 -4.34
N SER A 370 23.12 -9.94 -4.42
CA SER A 370 23.90 -10.55 -5.50
C SER A 370 23.15 -10.56 -6.83
N THR A 371 21.83 -10.74 -6.78
CA THR A 371 20.94 -10.79 -7.94
C THR A 371 19.49 -10.64 -7.48
N VAL A 372 18.59 -10.39 -8.43
CA VAL A 372 17.15 -10.45 -8.25
C VAL A 372 16.58 -11.45 -9.26
N GLY A 373 15.85 -12.43 -8.76
CA GLY A 373 15.21 -13.46 -9.58
C GLY A 373 13.88 -13.92 -8.99
N VAL A 374 13.21 -14.86 -9.67
CA VAL A 374 11.89 -15.33 -9.24
C VAL A 374 12.01 -16.22 -8.00
N THR A 375 11.20 -15.94 -6.98
CA THR A 375 11.13 -16.78 -5.77
C THR A 375 9.69 -16.99 -5.31
N PRO A 376 9.35 -18.11 -4.64
CA PRO A 376 8.01 -18.29 -4.08
C PRO A 376 7.67 -17.28 -2.98
N LEU A 377 6.43 -16.82 -2.94
CA LEU A 377 5.90 -16.07 -1.81
C LEU A 377 5.87 -16.97 -0.57
N ARG A 378 6.53 -16.56 0.52
CA ARG A 378 6.49 -17.28 1.80
C ARG A 378 5.11 -17.10 2.42
N ARG A 379 4.28 -18.16 2.44
CA ARG A 379 3.06 -18.18 3.25
C ARG A 379 3.45 -18.46 4.70
N SER A 380 2.94 -17.67 5.64
CA SER A 380 2.94 -18.08 7.04
C SER A 380 2.12 -19.37 7.13
N LEU A 381 2.76 -20.50 7.39
CA LEU A 381 2.02 -21.72 7.73
C LEU A 381 1.19 -21.40 8.97
N PRO A 382 -0.09 -21.81 9.04
CA PRO A 382 -0.81 -21.83 10.31
C PRO A 382 0.06 -22.62 11.29
N ARG A 383 0.28 -22.09 12.50
CA ARG A 383 0.87 -22.91 13.57
C ARG A 383 -0.03 -24.12 13.73
N ARG A 384 0.45 -25.31 13.33
CA ARG A 384 -0.14 -26.54 13.85
C ARG A 384 0.32 -26.60 15.29
N ASP A 385 -0.54 -26.20 16.20
CA ASP A 385 -0.43 -26.62 17.59
C ASP A 385 -0.67 -28.13 17.59
N VAL A 386 0.41 -28.89 17.41
CA VAL A 386 0.41 -30.32 17.67
C VAL A 386 0.44 -30.47 19.19
N PRO A 387 -0.58 -31.07 19.82
CA PRO A 387 -0.49 -31.41 21.23
C PRO A 387 0.68 -32.38 21.38
N LEU A 388 1.73 -31.96 22.11
CA LEU A 388 2.83 -32.84 22.47
C LEU A 388 2.33 -33.75 23.60
N GLU A 389 1.84 -34.94 23.24
CA GLU A 389 1.96 -36.07 24.16
C GLU A 389 3.40 -36.57 24.12
N GLY A 390 4.05 -36.58 25.29
CA GLY A 390 5.35 -37.22 25.49
C GLY A 390 6.52 -36.28 25.22
N GLY A 391 7.10 -35.75 26.30
CA GLY A 391 8.31 -34.94 26.24
C GLY A 391 9.50 -35.75 25.74
N HIS A 392 10.10 -35.29 24.64
CA HIS A 392 11.53 -35.40 24.37
C HIS A 392 11.91 -34.31 23.35
N VAL A 393 12.97 -33.55 23.66
CA VAL A 393 13.56 -32.57 22.75
C VAL A 393 14.46 -33.32 21.77
N LEU A 394 14.12 -33.29 20.48
CA LEU A 394 15.08 -33.52 19.40
C LEU A 394 15.09 -32.30 18.49
N ARG A 395 16.20 -31.58 18.52
CA ARG A 395 16.59 -30.65 17.45
C ARG A 395 17.25 -31.50 16.39
N ASP A 396 16.64 -31.62 15.22
CA ASP A 396 17.35 -31.92 13.99
C ASP A 396 16.64 -31.26 12.80
N TYR A 397 17.38 -30.36 12.14
CA TYR A 397 17.06 -29.92 10.79
C TYR A 397 17.47 -31.03 9.83
N VAL A 398 16.50 -31.62 9.12
CA VAL A 398 16.81 -32.51 7.99
C VAL A 398 16.66 -31.70 6.71
N GLU A 399 17.78 -31.37 6.07
CA GLU A 399 17.81 -30.93 4.68
C GLU A 399 17.29 -32.06 3.77
N PRO A 400 16.52 -31.75 2.71
CA PRO A 400 16.10 -32.77 1.75
C PRO A 400 17.27 -33.13 0.82
N HIS A 401 17.75 -34.37 0.93
CA HIS A 401 18.62 -34.99 -0.07
C HIS A 401 17.85 -35.26 -1.37
N ILE A 402 18.36 -34.74 -2.49
CA ILE A 402 17.90 -35.02 -3.85
C ILE A 402 18.51 -36.36 -4.30
N PRO A 403 17.72 -37.37 -4.72
CA PRO A 403 18.29 -38.60 -5.26
C PRO A 403 18.88 -38.38 -6.66
N ARG A 404 20.11 -38.87 -6.86
CA ARG A 404 20.80 -38.92 -8.15
C ARG A 404 20.18 -40.02 -9.02
N ALA A 405 19.74 -39.67 -10.23
CA ALA A 405 19.20 -40.64 -11.20
C ALA A 405 20.30 -41.62 -11.66
N THR A 406 20.02 -42.91 -11.56
CA THR A 406 20.79 -43.99 -12.19
C THR A 406 20.24 -44.27 -13.58
N SER A 407 21.13 -44.36 -14.57
CA SER A 407 20.86 -44.81 -15.94
C SER A 407 20.51 -46.31 -16.00
N PRO A 408 19.67 -46.77 -16.96
CA PRO A 408 19.33 -48.18 -17.10
C PRO A 408 20.36 -48.97 -17.94
N PRO A 409 20.49 -50.30 -17.75
CA PRO A 409 21.34 -51.19 -18.58
C PRO A 409 20.55 -51.66 -19.83
N MET A 410 21.11 -52.03 -20.98
CA MET A 410 22.47 -52.35 -21.46
C MET A 410 22.76 -51.58 -22.75
#